data_AF-A0A8T2NW39-F1
#
_entry.id   AF-A0A8T2NW39-F1
#
_cell.length_a   1.000
_cell.length_b   1.000
_cell.length_c   1.000
_cell.angle_alpha   90.00
_cell.angle_beta   90.00
_cell.angle_gamma   90.00
#
_symmetry.space_group_name_H-M   'P 1'
#
loop_
_entity.id
_entity.type
_entity.pdbx_description
1 polymer ?
#
loop_
_entity_poly.entity_id
_entity_poly.type
_entity_poly.pdbx_seq_one_letter_code
_entity_poly.pdbx_strand_id
1 'polypeptide(L)'
;RWNNELVSWNPQQFCGISKVAVPKQMLWHPDLAILEHIEGMDKVFLMPYVYISHDGTVEQEDGFRLVSTCKMDVYKFPFDTQRCTITFSSAIYL
;
A
#
# COMPACT_ATOMS: atom_id res chain seq x y z
N ARG A 1 0.56 5.48 3.27
CA ARG A 1 0.81 6.92 3.52
C ARG A 1 2.27 7.12 3.87
N TRP A 2 2.90 8.16 3.33
CA TRP A 2 4.26 8.59 3.70
C TRP A 2 4.33 10.12 3.68
N ASN A 3 5.44 10.70 4.16
CA ASN A 3 5.70 12.13 4.06
C ASN A 3 6.85 12.37 3.07
N ASN A 4 6.72 13.39 2.23
CA ASN A 4 7.77 13.89 1.37
C ASN A 4 7.87 15.42 1.52
N GLU A 5 8.96 15.89 2.11
CA GLU A 5 9.17 17.32 2.42
C GLU A 5 9.32 18.18 1.15
N LEU A 6 9.80 17.59 0.05
CA LEU A 6 10.04 18.27 -1.23
C LEU A 6 8.75 18.65 -1.98
N VAL A 7 7.60 18.14 -1.53
CA VAL A 7 6.28 18.40 -2.13
C VAL A 7 5.35 19.15 -1.19
N SER A 8 5.90 19.76 -0.14
CA SER A 8 5.16 20.64 0.76
C SER A 8 5.01 22.05 0.17
N TRP A 9 3.91 22.73 0.48
CA TRP A 9 3.68 24.12 0.07
C TRP A 9 2.85 24.88 1.11
N ASN A 10 2.93 26.22 1.08
CA ASN A 10 2.06 27.07 1.88
C ASN A 10 0.74 27.34 1.13
N PRO A 11 -0.43 26.88 1.61
CA PRO A 11 -1.71 27.11 0.94
C PRO A 11 -2.00 28.60 0.65
N GLN A 12 -1.52 29.51 1.50
CA GLN A 12 -1.74 30.96 1.30
C GLN A 12 -1.08 31.49 0.03
N GLN A 13 0.01 30.87 -0.43
CA GLN A 13 0.68 31.23 -1.68
C GLN A 13 0.01 30.62 -2.92
N PHE A 14 -0.90 29.66 -2.72
CA PHE A 14 -1.55 28.88 -3.78
C PHE A 14 -3.08 28.87 -3.61
N CYS A 15 -3.70 30.04 -3.43
CA CYS A 15 -5.16 30.22 -3.41
C CYS A 15 -5.91 29.34 -2.38
N GLY A 16 -5.26 28.94 -1.28
CA GLY A 16 -5.84 28.07 -0.26
C GLY A 16 -5.89 26.58 -0.64
N ILE A 17 -5.24 26.16 -1.73
CA ILE A 17 -5.17 24.75 -2.14
C ILE A 17 -4.43 23.98 -1.06
N SER A 18 -5.10 22.97 -0.47
CA SER A 18 -4.55 22.16 0.61
C SER A 18 -4.28 20.71 0.22
N LYS A 19 -4.88 20.23 -0.88
CA LYS A 19 -4.73 18.85 -1.39
C LYS A 19 -4.80 18.84 -2.91
N VAL A 20 -3.95 18.04 -3.55
CA VAL A 20 -3.91 17.86 -5.01
C VAL A 20 -3.81 16.38 -5.36
N ALA A 21 -4.35 15.99 -6.50
CA ALA A 21 -4.17 14.66 -7.07
C ALA A 21 -3.16 14.72 -8.21
N VAL A 22 -2.16 13.84 -8.18
CA VAL A 22 -1.08 13.80 -9.17
C VAL A 22 -0.85 12.37 -9.65
N PRO A 23 -0.43 12.16 -10.91
CA PRO A 23 -0.11 10.83 -11.41
C PRO A 23 0.96 10.16 -10.54
N LYS A 24 0.72 8.91 -10.14
CA LYS A 24 1.63 8.13 -9.28
C LYS A 24 3.05 8.05 -9.84
N GLN A 25 3.19 8.02 -11.17
CA GLN A 25 4.46 7.92 -11.88
C GLN A 25 5.34 9.17 -11.78
N MET A 26 4.80 10.32 -11.37
CA MET A 26 5.56 11.56 -11.23
C MET A 26 6.34 11.66 -9.92
N LEU A 27 6.08 10.75 -8.98
CA LEU A 27 6.69 10.75 -7.66
C LEU A 27 7.27 9.40 -7.33
N TRP A 28 8.29 9.42 -6.48
CA TRP A 28 8.69 8.23 -5.77
C TRP A 28 7.53 7.74 -4.90
N HIS A 29 7.24 6.44 -4.99
CA HIS A 29 6.30 5.73 -4.14
C HIS A 29 6.96 4.46 -3.62
N PRO A 30 6.62 3.99 -2.41
CA PRO A 30 7.19 2.76 -1.87
C PRO A 30 6.82 1.55 -2.74
N ASP A 31 7.76 0.64 -2.86
CA ASP A 31 7.56 -0.72 -3.32
C ASP A 31 7.07 -1.59 -2.16
N LEU A 32 6.00 -2.35 -2.39
CA LEU A 32 5.38 -3.22 -1.40
C LEU A 32 5.26 -4.62 -1.99
N ALA A 33 5.76 -5.61 -1.25
CA ALA A 33 5.69 -7.01 -1.61
C ALA A 33 5.26 -7.85 -0.40
N ILE A 34 4.61 -8.98 -0.69
CA ILE A 34 4.01 -9.86 0.32
C ILE A 34 4.68 -11.22 0.21
N LEU A 35 5.34 -11.66 1.28
CA LEU A 35 6.21 -12.83 1.25
C LEU A 35 5.45 -14.14 1.04
N GLU A 36 4.25 -14.24 1.61
CA GLU A 36 3.43 -15.45 1.57
C GLU A 36 2.60 -15.54 0.28
N HIS A 37 2.74 -14.58 -0.65
CA HIS A 37 1.96 -14.52 -1.88
C HIS A 37 2.23 -15.71 -2.82
N ILE A 38 1.16 -16.26 -3.39
CA ILE A 38 1.22 -17.26 -4.47
C ILE A 38 0.82 -16.58 -5.78
N GLU A 39 1.72 -16.60 -6.76
CA GLU A 39 1.52 -16.01 -8.09
C GLU A 39 0.37 -16.68 -8.88
N GLY A 40 -0.32 -15.90 -9.72
CA GLY A 40 -1.21 -16.43 -10.78
C GLY A 40 -2.72 -16.35 -10.51
N MET A 41 -3.14 -15.84 -9.35
CA MET A 41 -4.57 -15.58 -9.03
C MET A 41 -4.80 -14.19 -8.39
N ASP A 42 -3.85 -13.28 -8.57
CA ASP A 42 -3.93 -11.93 -8.07
C ASP A 42 -4.87 -11.07 -8.94
N LYS A 43 -5.63 -10.20 -8.27
CA LYS A 43 -6.27 -9.05 -8.89
C LYS A 43 -5.77 -7.82 -8.16
N VAL A 44 -4.94 -7.04 -8.83
CA VAL A 44 -4.42 -5.78 -8.32
C VAL A 44 -5.18 -4.64 -8.97
N PHE A 45 -5.77 -3.77 -8.14
CA PHE A 45 -6.35 -2.51 -8.55
C PHE A 45 -5.44 -1.38 -8.09
N LEU A 46 -4.60 -0.89 -9.02
CA LEU A 46 -3.70 0.22 -8.76
C LEU A 46 -4.39 1.55 -9.09
N MET A 47 -4.44 2.46 -8.12
CA MET A 47 -4.88 3.83 -8.41
C MET A 47 -3.80 4.54 -9.24
N PRO A 48 -4.16 5.16 -10.38
CA PRO A 48 -3.20 5.88 -11.21
C PRO A 48 -2.76 7.21 -10.59
N TYR A 49 -3.48 7.68 -9.58
CA TYR A 49 -3.21 8.95 -8.89
C TYR A 49 -2.90 8.72 -7.41
N VAL A 50 -2.05 9.59 -6.88
CA VAL A 50 -1.82 9.75 -5.44
C VAL A 50 -2.28 11.14 -5.02
N TYR A 51 -2.70 11.27 -3.76
CA TYR A 51 -3.08 12.56 -3.22
C TYR A 51 -1.97 13.11 -2.36
N ILE A 52 -1.59 14.37 -2.60
CA ILE A 52 -0.62 15.10 -1.80
C ILE A 52 -1.36 16.18 -1.03
N SER A 53 -1.08 16.27 0.27
CA SER A 53 -1.54 17.36 1.13
C SER A 53 -0.41 18.39 1.32
N HIS A 54 -0.77 19.64 1.61
CA HIS A 54 0.16 20.77 1.64
C HIS A 54 1.32 20.61 2.65
N ASP A 55 1.14 19.78 3.67
CA ASP A 55 2.13 19.41 4.69
C ASP A 55 3.16 18.37 4.19
N GLY A 56 3.10 17.99 2.90
CA GLY A 56 3.95 16.96 2.31
C GLY A 56 3.45 15.53 2.53
N THR A 57 2.29 15.34 3.18
CA THR A 57 1.68 14.02 3.35
C THR A 57 1.22 13.48 1.98
N VAL A 58 1.67 12.28 1.61
CA VAL A 58 1.23 11.57 0.41
C VAL A 58 0.39 10.34 0.79
N GLU A 59 -0.79 10.25 0.17
CA GLU A 59 -1.76 9.18 0.35
C GLU A 59 -1.97 8.43 -0.97
N GLN A 60 -1.91 7.10 -0.88
CA GLN A 60 -2.11 6.17 -1.97
C GLN A 60 -3.06 5.09 -1.49
N GLU A 61 -4.09 4.81 -2.28
CA GLU A 61 -5.08 3.78 -2.02
C GLU A 61 -5.06 2.77 -3.17
N ASP A 62 -4.45 1.62 -2.95
CA ASP A 62 -4.46 0.51 -3.90
C ASP A 62 -5.28 -0.65 -3.30
N GLY A 63 -6.02 -1.35 -4.16
CA GLY A 63 -6.81 -2.53 -3.78
C GLY A 63 -6.11 -3.82 -4.18
N PHE A 64 -5.95 -4.76 -3.25
CA PHE A 64 -5.30 -6.05 -3.53
C PHE A 64 -6.24 -7.20 -3.19
N ARG A 65 -6.41 -8.11 -4.15
CA ARG A 65 -6.93 -9.46 -3.91
C ARG A 65 -5.83 -10.45 -4.26
N LEU A 66 -5.36 -11.19 -3.26
CA LEU A 66 -4.25 -12.11 -3.38
C LEU A 66 -4.57 -13.46 -2.76
N VAL A 67 -3.85 -14.49 -3.20
CA VAL A 67 -3.79 -15.79 -2.55
C VAL A 67 -2.47 -15.87 -1.77
N SER A 68 -2.53 -16.35 -0.54
CA SER A 68 -1.36 -16.52 0.33
C SER A 68 -1.24 -17.95 0.85
N THR A 69 -0.01 -18.36 1.15
CA THR A 69 0.30 -19.60 1.86
C THR A 69 0.04 -19.45 3.34
N CYS A 70 -0.59 -20.46 3.96
CA CYS A 70 -0.78 -20.51 5.40
C CYS A 70 -0.68 -21.96 5.90
N LYS A 71 0.07 -22.16 6.98
CA LYS A 71 0.19 -23.46 7.63
C LYS A 71 -1.03 -23.73 8.49
N MET A 72 -1.78 -24.78 8.15
CA MET A 72 -2.98 -25.19 8.88
C MET A 72 -2.64 -26.14 10.03
N ASP A 73 -3.25 -25.94 11.20
CA ASP A 73 -3.22 -26.88 12.33
C ASP A 73 -4.59 -27.56 12.47
N VAL A 74 -4.66 -28.83 12.08
CA VAL A 74 -5.93 -29.61 12.03
C VAL A 74 -6.15 -30.50 13.25
N TYR A 75 -5.39 -30.30 14.34
CA TYR A 75 -5.43 -31.18 15.52
C TYR A 75 -6.82 -31.25 16.20
N LYS A 76 -7.61 -30.16 16.16
CA LYS A 76 -8.93 -30.07 16.83
C LYS A 76 -10.12 -30.06 15.87
N PHE A 77 -9.98 -30.54 14.65
CA PHE A 77 -11.06 -30.49 13.66
C PHE A 77 -12.39 -31.04 14.20
N PRO A 78 -13.54 -30.34 14.00
CA PRO A 78 -13.76 -29.10 13.25
C PRO A 78 -13.66 -27.79 14.08
N PHE A 79 -13.15 -27.87 15.32
CA PHE A 79 -13.02 -26.75 16.26
C PHE A 79 -11.56 -26.26 16.40
N ASP A 80 -10.77 -26.45 15.35
CA ASP A 80 -9.43 -25.92 15.25
C ASP A 80 -9.41 -24.39 15.11
N THR A 81 -8.24 -23.79 15.35
CA THR A 81 -8.03 -22.35 15.21
C THR A 81 -6.82 -22.15 14.33
N GLN A 82 -7.01 -21.40 13.24
CA GLN A 82 -5.97 -21.15 12.25
C GLN A 82 -5.34 -19.78 12.49
N ARG A 83 -4.00 -19.73 12.41
CA ARG A 83 -3.21 -18.49 12.54
C ARG A 83 -2.39 -18.30 11.27
N CYS A 84 -2.88 -17.44 10.40
CA CYS A 84 -2.20 -17.05 9.17
C CYS A 84 -1.56 -15.67 9.34
N THR A 85 -0.30 -15.55 8.95
CA THR A 85 0.44 -14.29 8.98
C THR A 85 0.67 -13.82 7.55
N ILE A 86 0.54 -12.51 7.34
CA ILE A 86 0.86 -11.85 6.08
C ILE A 86 1.96 -10.86 6.39
N THR A 87 3.10 -11.02 5.73
CA THR A 87 4.30 -10.22 5.93
C THR A 87 4.48 -9.25 4.77
N PHE A 88 4.47 -7.96 5.08
CA PHE A 88 4.75 -6.89 4.14
C PHE A 88 6.24 -6.54 4.20
N SER A 89 6.90 -6.51 3.05
CA SER A 89 8.30 -6.09 2.90
C SER A 89 8.45 -5.16 1.70
N SER A 90 9.57 -4.46 1.64
CA SER A 90 9.99 -3.77 0.41
C SER A 90 10.61 -4.80 -0.54
N ALA A 91 10.22 -4.71 -1.82
CA ALA A 91 10.62 -5.62 -2.89
C ALA A 91 12.14 -5.60 -3.13
N ILE A 92 12.82 -4.49 -2.85
CA ILE A 92 14.29 -4.44 -2.96
C ILE A 92 15.01 -5.26 -1.86
N TYR A 93 14.30 -5.68 -0.81
CA TYR A 93 14.83 -6.54 0.26
C TYR A 93 14.31 -7.98 0.19
N LEU A 94 13.66 -8.35 -0.91
CA LEU A 94 13.18 -9.71 -1.20
C LEU A 94 14.23 -10.53 -1.94
#